data_AF-E4SKG3-F1
#
_entry.id   AF-E4SKG3-F1
#
_cell.length_a   1.000
_cell.length_b   1.000
_cell.length_c   1.000
_cell.angle_alpha   90.00
_cell.angle_beta   90.00
_cell.angle_gamma   90.00
#
_symmetry.space_group_name_H-M   'P 1'
#
loop_
_entity.id
_entity.type
_entity.pdbx_description
1 polymer ?
#
loop_
_entity_poly.entity_id
_entity_poly.type
_entity_poly.pdbx_seq_one_letter_code
_entity_poly.pdbx_strand_id
1 'polypeptide(L)' 'MFSIYKFMYDNGMCDKSYLLSCVPDAGLSKAEYDQIVGGSNEREDQPTA' A
#
# COMPACT_ATOMS: atom_id res chain seq x y z
N MET A 1 -8.18 -6.61 4.87
CA MET A 1 -6.70 -6.61 5.00
C MET A 1 -6.07 -5.49 4.18
N PHE A 2 -6.51 -5.27 2.93
CA PHE A 2 -6.09 -4.17 2.06
C PHE A 2 -5.99 -2.78 2.70
N SER A 3 -7.02 -2.29 3.40
CA SER A 3 -7.00 -0.94 4.00
C SER A 3 -5.89 -0.75 5.03
N ILE A 4 -5.52 -1.81 5.77
CA ILE A 4 -4.44 -1.79 6.77
C ILE A 4 -3.10 -1.70 6.05
N TYR A 5 -2.88 -2.55 5.05
CA TYR A 5 -1.67 -2.53 4.24
C TYR A 5 -1.49 -1.22 3.48
N LYS A 6 -2.57 -0.63 2.95
CA LYS A 6 -2.55 0.70 2.33
C LYS A 6 -2.15 1.78 3.33
N PHE A 7 -2.74 1.77 4.53
CA PHE A 7 -2.39 2.71 5.58
C PHE A 7 -0.92 2.58 6.00
N MET A 8 -0.43 1.36 6.22
CA MET A 8 0.97 1.11 6.58
C MET A 8 1.94 1.59 5.49
N TYR A 9 1.62 1.33 4.22
CA TYR A 9 2.44 1.76 3.09
C TYR A 9 2.45 3.28 2.93
N ASP A 10 1.30 3.94 3.07
CA ASP A 10 1.20 5.41 2.99
C ASP A 10 1.98 6.08 4.13
N ASN A 11 1.91 5.53 5.34
CA ASN A 11 2.64 6.04 6.49
C ASN A 11 4.12 5.62 6.52
N GLY A 12 4.61 4.88 5.52
CA GLY A 12 6.00 4.40 5.47
C GLY A 12 6.35 3.37 6.54
N MET A 13 5.34 2.72 7.14
CA MET A 13 5.53 1.63 8.11
C MET A 13 5.88 0.30 7.43
N CYS A 14 5.65 0.18 6.11
CA CYS A 14 6.06 -0.96 5.32
C CYS A 14 6.39 -0.56 3.87
N ASP A 15 7.19 -1.40 3.21
CA ASP A 15 7.63 -1.21 1.83
C ASP A 15 6.97 -2.20 0.87
N LYS A 16 7.12 -1.95 -0.44
CA LYS A 16 6.62 -2.82 -1.51
C LYS A 16 7.07 -4.28 -1.34
N SER A 17 8.29 -4.52 -0.86
CA SER A 17 8.81 -5.89 -0.65
C SER A 17 8.05 -6.62 0.46
N TYR A 18 7.63 -5.91 1.51
CA TYR A 18 6.80 -6.47 2.58
C TYR A 18 5.42 -6.83 2.05
N LEU A 19 4.79 -5.90 1.32
CA LEU A 19 3.48 -6.14 0.70
C LEU A 19 3.52 -7.31 -0.29
N LEU A 20 4.60 -7.46 -1.06
CA LEU A 20 4.76 -8.56 -2.01
C LEU A 20 4.84 -9.92 -1.29
N SER A 21 5.46 -9.98 -0.12
CA SER A 21 5.49 -11.18 0.72
C SER A 21 4.11 -11.54 1.29
N CYS A 22 3.17 -10.59 1.33
CA CYS A 22 1.80 -10.82 1.77
C CYS A 22 0.89 -11.33 0.63
N VAL A 23 1.38 -11.33 -0.62
CA VAL A 23 0.66 -11.85 -1.80
C VAL A 23 1.12 -13.27 -2.14
N PRO A 24 0.21 -14.23 -2.39
CA PRO A 24 -1.24 -14.23 -2.13
C PRO A 24 -1.62 -14.74 -0.72
N ASP A 25 -0.63 -15.23 0.03
CA ASP A 25 -0.84 -16.08 1.22
C ASP A 25 -1.43 -15.35 2.44
N ALA A 26 -1.13 -14.06 2.63
CA ALA A 26 -1.52 -13.30 3.82
C ALA A 26 -2.83 -12.49 3.64
N GLY A 27 -3.65 -12.88 2.66
CA GLY A 27 -4.93 -12.23 2.38
C GLY A 27 -4.82 -10.90 1.63
N LEU A 28 -3.71 -10.69 0.92
CA LEU A 28 -3.56 -9.60 -0.04
C LEU A 28 -3.52 -10.18 -1.45
N SER A 29 -4.47 -9.81 -2.30
CA SER A 29 -4.46 -10.21 -3.71
C SER A 29 -3.44 -9.40 -4.50
N LYS A 30 -2.94 -9.95 -5.62
CA LYS A 30 -2.04 -9.21 -6.51
C LYS A 30 -2.67 -7.88 -7.00
N ALA A 31 -3.99 -7.85 -7.23
CA ALA A 31 -4.71 -6.64 -7.61
C ALA A 31 -4.75 -5.60 -6.48
N GLU A 32 -4.87 -6.04 -5.22
CA GLU A 32 -4.84 -5.19 -4.03
C GLU A 32 -3.42 -4.63 -3.80
N TYR A 33 -2.38 -5.44 -3.98
CA TYR A 33 -0.99 -5.00 -3.98
C TYR A 33 -0.74 -3.90 -5.02
N ASP A 34 -1.20 -4.12 -6.26
CA ASP A 34 -1.01 -3.17 -7.37
C ASP A 34 -1.73 -1.85 -7.10
N GLN A 35 -2.90 -1.89 -6.46
CA GLN A 35 -3.60 -0.68 -6.02
C GLN A 35 -2.87 0.07 -4.89
N ILE A 36 -2.20 -0.64 -3.97
CA ILE A 36 -1.43 0.00 -2.90
C ILE A 36 -0.15 0.62 -3.47
N VAL A 37 0.63 -0.14 -4.24
CA VAL A 37 1.94 0.31 -4.74
C VAL A 37 1.80 1.22 -5.96
N GLY A 38 0.89 0.89 -6.88
CA GLY A 38 0.63 1.63 -8.11
C GLY A 38 -0.33 2.81 -7.95
N GLY A 39 -1.26 2.75 -6.99
CA GLY A 39 -2.18 3.86 -6.68
C GLY A 39 -1.59 4.91 -5.71
N SER A 40 -0.43 4.65 -5.10
CA SER A 40 0.24 5.60 -4.20
C SER A 40 1.01 6.72 -4.90
N ASN A 41 0.88 6.86 -6.23
CA ASN A 41 1.54 7.94 -6.97
C ASN A 41 0.67 9.20 -7.16
N GLU A 42 -0.51 9.26 -6.54
CA GLU A 42 -1.32 10.49 -6.40
C GLU A 42 -1.37 10.94 -4.94
N ARG A 43 -0.19 11.06 -4.30
CA ARG A 43 -0.09 12.01 -3.18
C ARG A 43 -0.32 13.39 -3.76
N GLU A 44 -1.60 13.79 -3.82
CA GLU A 44 -2.00 15.19 -3.80
C GLU A 44 -1.15 15.88 -2.74
N ASP A 45 -0.37 16.83 -3.23
CA ASP A 45 0.15 17.99 -2.52
C ASP A 45 -0.79 18.35 -1.36
N GLN A 46 -0.47 17.92 -0.14
CA GLN A 46 -1.16 18.44 1.04
C GLN A 46 -0.65 19.88 1.22
N PRO A 47 -1.48 20.92 1.03
CA PRO A 47 -1.08 22.26 1.41
C PRO A 47 -0.95 22.25 2.94
N THR A 48 0.25 22.51 3.42
CA THR A 48 0.48 22.81 4.85
C THR A 48 -0.26 24.11 5.16
N ALA A 49 -1.31 24.02 5.98
CA ALA A 49 -2.04 25.17 6.53
C ALA A 49 -1.37 25.69 7.81
#